data_AF-A0A6P7GPE1-F1
#
_entry.id   AF-A0A6P7GPE1-F1
#
_cell.length_a   1.000
_cell.length_b   1.000
_cell.length_c   1.000
_cell.angle_alpha   90.00
_cell.angle_beta   90.00
_cell.angle_gamma   90.00
#
_symmetry.space_group_name_H-M   'P 1'
#
loop_
_entity.id
_entity.type
_entity.pdbx_description
1 polymer ?
#
loop_
_entity_poly.entity_id
_entity_poly.type
_entity_poly.pdbx_seq_one_letter_code
_entity_poly.pdbx_strand_id
1 'polypeptide(L)'
;MISGTVKHVIHCVCLIGLIVLSQMFMVVPDNFTEDWTECDTARLIIFWIAKLATFGTIPQLSFIFLGMLLYNSFSENVAPKGPFPLAPFICFRVVTRGDFPQLVQNTVKRNLETCLSAGLKSFCFDIVTDKLINITPSGQVRETVVPSTYKTKTGVLYKGRALQYCLEEDVNFLEDDTWIVHLDEETVLTESSINGKYKNIIRGLSRNFVTF
;
A
#
# COMPACT_ATOMS: atom_id res chain seq x y z
N MET A 1 -7.80 24.33 2.60
CA MET A 1 -6.98 23.12 2.88
C MET A 1 -5.51 23.53 2.84
N ILE A 2 -4.71 23.12 3.83
CA ILE A 2 -3.27 23.40 3.87
C ILE A 2 -2.58 22.57 2.77
N SER A 3 -1.71 23.22 1.98
CA SER A 3 -0.94 22.56 0.90
C SER A 3 -0.07 21.42 1.44
N GLY A 4 0.15 20.39 0.61
CA GLY A 4 0.99 19.24 0.96
C GLY A 4 2.40 19.65 1.37
N THR A 5 2.98 20.63 0.68
CA THR A 5 4.31 21.19 1.00
C THR A 5 4.34 21.81 2.39
N VAL A 6 3.30 22.52 2.80
CA VAL A 6 3.23 23.15 4.14
C VAL A 6 3.12 22.08 5.23
N LYS A 7 2.34 21.01 5.00
CA LYS A 7 2.25 19.87 5.94
C LYS A 7 3.60 19.17 6.09
N HIS A 8 4.32 18.98 4.99
CA HIS A 8 5.66 18.40 5.00
C HIS A 8 6.65 19.26 5.79
N VAL A 9 6.67 20.57 5.56
CA VAL A 9 7.53 21.51 6.32
C VAL A 9 7.22 21.43 7.82
N ILE A 10 5.94 21.44 8.20
CA ILE A 10 5.53 21.30 9.61
C ILE A 10 6.03 19.98 10.19
N HIS A 11 5.86 18.86 9.47
CA HIS A 11 6.35 17.55 9.89
C HIS A 11 7.88 17.54 10.10
N CYS A 12 8.66 18.10 9.18
CA CYS A 12 10.11 18.23 9.30
C CYS A 12 10.51 19.08 10.51
N VAL A 13 9.84 20.22 10.73
CA VAL A 13 10.10 21.10 11.89
C VAL A 13 9.79 20.39 13.21
N CYS A 14 8.67 19.67 13.30
CA CYS A 14 8.33 18.89 14.49
C CYS A 14 9.34 17.77 14.77
N LEU A 15 9.79 17.05 13.72
CA LEU A 15 10.79 16.00 13.85
C LEU A 15 12.13 16.54 14.36
N ILE A 16 12.61 17.65 13.80
CA ILE A 16 13.83 18.33 14.25
C ILE A 16 13.67 18.81 15.69
N GLY A 17 12.52 19.40 16.04
CA GLY A 17 12.23 19.83 17.41
C GLY A 17 12.25 18.68 18.42
N LEU A 18 11.69 17.52 18.08
CA LEU A 18 11.72 16.32 18.92
C LEU A 18 13.15 15.81 19.14
N ILE A 19 13.98 15.84 18.10
CA ILE A 19 15.40 15.47 18.19
C ILE A 19 16.16 16.43 19.10
N VAL A 20 15.97 17.74 18.94
CA VAL A 20 16.61 18.74 19.82
C VAL A 20 16.18 18.56 21.27
N LEU A 21 14.88 18.34 21.52
CA LEU A 21 14.35 18.10 22.85
C LEU A 21 14.95 16.84 23.49
N SER A 22 15.06 15.74 22.75
CA SER A 22 15.64 14.50 23.28
C SER A 22 17.13 14.64 23.61
N GLN A 23 17.89 15.44 22.84
CA GLN A 23 19.28 15.76 23.15
C GLN A 23 19.42 16.58 24.43
N MET A 24 18.51 17.53 24.69
CA MET A 24 18.52 18.32 25.94
C MET A 24 18.27 17.46 27.19
N PHE A 25 17.49 16.38 27.07
CA PHE A 25 17.26 15.42 28.17
C PHE A 25 18.39 14.39 28.32
N MET A 26 19.24 14.21 27.30
CA MET A 26 20.39 13.27 27.29
C MET A 26 21.70 13.90 27.80
N VAL A 27 21.66 15.09 28.40
CA VAL A 27 22.83 15.70 29.03
C VAL A 27 23.25 14.84 30.24
N VAL A 28 24.29 14.05 30.04
CA VAL A 28 24.94 13.26 31.09
C VAL A 28 25.58 14.24 32.09
N PRO A 29 25.34 14.11 33.40
CA PRO A 29 26.04 14.91 34.40
C PRO A 29 27.56 14.70 34.31
N ASP A 30 28.34 15.78 34.30
CA ASP A 30 29.82 15.80 34.20
C ASP A 30 30.58 15.07 35.34
N ASN A 31 29.88 14.39 36.25
CA ASN A 31 30.43 13.85 37.49
C ASN A 31 31.00 12.43 37.35
N PHE A 32 31.29 11.97 36.13
CA PHE A 32 31.87 10.64 35.89
C PHE A 32 33.37 10.77 35.64
N THR A 33 34.17 10.80 36.71
CA THR A 33 35.62 10.63 36.63
C THR A 33 35.92 9.13 36.56
N GLU A 34 36.09 8.60 35.34
CA GLU A 34 36.60 7.24 35.14
C GLU A 34 38.08 7.20 35.58
N ASP A 35 38.37 6.39 36.60
CA ASP A 35 39.73 6.14 37.06
C ASP A 35 40.34 5.01 36.19
N TRP A 36 41.07 5.41 35.14
CA TRP A 36 41.56 4.51 34.08
C TRP A 36 42.79 3.68 34.48
N THR A 37 43.24 3.80 35.73
CA THR A 37 44.55 3.31 36.18
C THR A 37 44.61 1.79 36.40
N GLU A 38 43.47 1.09 36.43
CA GLU A 38 43.39 -0.36 36.69
C GLU A 38 43.03 -1.23 35.48
N CYS A 39 42.89 -0.66 34.27
CA CYS A 39 42.38 -1.41 33.12
C CYS A 39 43.48 -2.15 32.33
N ASP A 40 43.31 -3.47 32.20
CA ASP A 40 44.10 -4.33 31.31
C ASP A 40 44.02 -3.86 29.84
N THR A 41 45.17 -3.81 29.15
CA THR A 41 45.31 -3.25 27.80
C THR A 41 44.42 -3.95 26.78
N ALA A 42 44.22 -5.27 26.93
CA ALA A 42 43.36 -6.05 26.05
C ALA A 42 41.88 -5.64 26.15
N ARG A 43 41.40 -5.35 27.37
CA ARG A 43 40.03 -4.89 27.60
C ARG A 43 39.80 -3.50 27.00
N LEU A 44 40.80 -2.63 27.09
CA LEU A 44 40.76 -1.30 26.49
C LEU A 44 40.62 -1.39 24.96
N ILE A 45 41.40 -2.25 24.30
CA ILE A 45 41.34 -2.46 22.84
C ILE A 45 39.96 -2.98 22.42
N ILE A 46 39.42 -3.99 23.13
CA ILE A 46 38.09 -4.54 22.84
C ILE A 46 37.01 -3.47 23.01
N PHE A 47 37.09 -2.66 24.06
CA PHE A 47 36.18 -1.55 24.30
C PHE A 47 36.20 -0.51 23.18
N TRP A 48 37.40 -0.12 22.71
CA TRP A 48 37.54 0.83 21.60
C TRP A 48 37.02 0.28 20.26
N ILE A 49 37.23 -1.02 19.99
CA ILE A 49 36.66 -1.67 18.80
C ILE A 49 35.12 -1.70 18.89
N ALA A 50 34.56 -2.04 20.06
CA ALA A 50 33.12 -2.03 20.27
C ALA A 50 32.54 -0.60 20.12
N LYS A 51 33.23 0.43 20.62
CA LYS A 51 32.87 1.84 20.36
C LYS A 51 33.00 2.22 18.89
N LEU A 52 34.00 1.74 18.16
CA LEU A 52 34.14 2.06 16.74
C LEU A 52 33.01 1.42 15.91
N ALA A 53 32.57 0.22 16.29
CA ALA A 53 31.46 -0.47 15.63
C ALA A 53 30.14 0.31 15.71
N THR A 54 29.91 1.10 16.77
CA THR A 54 28.69 1.93 16.87
C THR A 54 28.71 3.09 15.87
N PHE A 55 29.87 3.63 15.48
CA PHE A 55 29.96 4.65 14.42
C PHE A 55 29.52 4.12 13.05
N GLY A 56 29.60 2.80 12.81
CA GLY A 56 29.11 2.18 11.58
C GLY A 56 27.60 2.36 11.35
N THR A 57 26.83 2.62 12.41
CA THR A 57 25.38 2.90 12.33
C THR A 57 25.05 4.33 11.92
N ILE A 58 25.99 5.27 12.05
CA ILE A 58 25.75 6.69 11.78
C ILE A 58 25.42 6.96 10.31
N PRO A 59 26.14 6.41 9.31
CA PRO A 59 25.75 6.58 7.91
C PRO A 59 24.34 6.06 7.63
N GLN A 60 24.00 4.87 8.12
CA GLN A 60 22.67 4.27 7.94
C GLN A 60 21.57 5.16 8.53
N LEU A 61 21.74 5.64 9.77
CA LEU A 61 20.77 6.53 10.42
C LEU A 61 20.67 7.87 9.70
N SER A 62 21.79 8.40 9.20
CA SER A 62 21.84 9.66 8.45
C SER A 62 21.06 9.56 7.14
N PHE A 63 21.22 8.47 6.38
CA PHE A 63 20.49 8.26 5.13
C PHE A 63 18.99 8.00 5.36
N ILE A 64 18.63 7.26 6.41
CA ILE A 64 17.21 7.06 6.78
C ILE A 64 16.58 8.40 7.16
N PHE A 65 17.27 9.19 8.00
CA PHE A 65 16.79 10.52 8.41
C PHE A 65 16.65 11.47 7.22
N LEU A 66 17.67 11.54 6.36
CA LEU A 66 17.62 12.33 5.13
C LEU A 66 16.48 11.86 4.22
N GLY A 67 16.27 10.55 4.10
CA GLY A 67 15.14 9.98 3.37
C GLY A 67 13.78 10.46 3.90
N MET A 68 13.59 10.45 5.22
CA MET A 68 12.35 10.96 5.85
C MET A 68 12.17 12.46 5.66
N LEU A 69 13.25 13.24 5.65
CA LEU A 69 13.20 14.68 5.39
C LEU A 69 12.91 15.00 3.93
N LEU A 70 13.43 14.23 2.98
CA LEU A 70 13.26 14.48 1.56
C LEU A 70 11.96 13.88 1.01
N TYR A 71 11.43 12.85 1.65
CA TYR A 71 10.20 12.19 1.21
C TYR A 71 8.96 12.97 1.64
N ASN A 72 8.36 13.66 0.67
CA ASN A 72 7.06 14.30 0.87
C ASN A 72 5.93 13.26 0.77
N SER A 73 5.50 12.74 1.93
CA SER A 73 4.34 11.83 2.05
C SER A 73 2.99 12.54 1.82
N PHE A 74 2.97 13.86 1.81
CA PHE A 74 1.77 14.67 1.63
C PHE A 74 1.60 15.04 0.15
N SER A 75 1.39 14.03 -0.70
CA SER A 75 1.01 14.28 -2.09
C SER A 75 -0.37 14.94 -2.12
N GLU A 76 -0.47 16.09 -2.78
CA GLU A 76 -1.77 16.69 -3.06
C GLU A 76 -2.58 15.80 -4.00
N ASN A 77 -3.91 15.79 -3.81
CA ASN A 77 -4.83 15.07 -4.67
C ASN A 77 -4.66 15.59 -6.09
N VAL A 78 -4.06 14.77 -6.95
CA VAL A 78 -3.90 15.11 -8.35
C VAL A 78 -5.29 14.97 -8.98
N ALA A 79 -5.98 16.10 -9.16
CA ALA A 79 -7.16 16.12 -10.02
C ALA A 79 -6.73 15.62 -11.42
N PRO A 80 -7.47 14.68 -12.02
CA PRO A 80 -7.12 14.11 -13.30
C PRO A 80 -7.12 15.23 -14.36
N LYS A 81 -5.95 15.56 -14.89
CA LYS A 81 -5.80 16.50 -16.00
C LYS A 81 -6.10 15.77 -17.30
N GLY A 82 -7.37 15.67 -17.65
CA GLY A 82 -7.81 15.22 -18.98
C GLY A 82 -9.22 14.65 -18.99
N PRO A 83 -9.93 14.72 -20.13
CA PRO A 83 -11.17 14.00 -20.28
C PRO A 83 -10.91 12.49 -20.23
N PHE A 84 -11.70 11.78 -19.42
CA PHE A 84 -11.68 10.32 -19.22
C PHE A 84 -12.06 9.40 -20.41
N PRO A 85 -12.51 9.83 -21.62
CA PRO A 85 -12.98 8.91 -22.67
C PRO A 85 -11.95 7.94 -23.23
N LEU A 86 -10.65 8.19 -23.07
CA LEU A 86 -9.58 7.33 -23.62
C LEU A 86 -9.10 6.24 -22.67
N ALA A 87 -9.68 6.10 -21.47
CA ALA A 87 -9.20 5.06 -20.58
C ALA A 87 -9.71 3.67 -20.95
N PRO A 88 -8.83 2.67 -20.83
CA PRO A 88 -9.21 1.28 -20.99
C PRO A 88 -10.19 0.87 -19.89
N PHE A 89 -10.94 -0.21 -20.15
CA PHE A 89 -11.85 -0.77 -19.17
C PHE A 89 -11.08 -1.34 -17.97
N ILE A 90 -11.56 -1.04 -16.75
CA ILE A 90 -10.93 -1.48 -15.49
C ILE A 90 -11.86 -2.45 -14.75
N CYS A 91 -11.39 -3.67 -14.51
CA CYS A 91 -12.04 -4.65 -13.66
C CYS A 91 -11.39 -4.66 -12.26
N PHE A 92 -12.13 -4.20 -11.25
CA PHE A 92 -11.73 -4.34 -9.85
C PHE A 92 -12.14 -5.73 -9.35
N ARG A 93 -11.16 -6.63 -9.20
CA ARG A 93 -11.38 -8.00 -8.74
C ARG A 93 -11.16 -8.11 -7.24
N VAL A 94 -12.24 -8.35 -6.50
CA VAL A 94 -12.22 -8.55 -5.04
C VAL A 94 -12.23 -10.04 -4.76
N VAL A 95 -11.22 -10.57 -4.08
CA VAL A 95 -11.14 -12.02 -3.77
C VAL A 95 -11.40 -12.25 -2.30
N THR A 96 -12.42 -13.04 -1.99
CA THR A 96 -12.89 -13.29 -0.63
C THR A 96 -13.19 -14.78 -0.42
N ARG A 97 -13.15 -15.25 0.84
CA ARG A 97 -13.71 -16.57 1.20
C ARG A 97 -15.23 -16.53 1.37
N GLY A 98 -15.80 -15.33 1.49
CA GLY A 98 -17.23 -15.12 1.75
C GLY A 98 -17.64 -15.37 3.21
N ASP A 99 -16.69 -15.31 4.16
CA ASP A 99 -16.98 -15.49 5.59
C ASP A 99 -17.70 -14.26 6.18
N PHE A 100 -17.48 -13.07 5.61
CA PHE A 100 -18.07 -11.80 6.05
C PHE A 100 -18.85 -11.11 4.91
N PRO A 101 -20.01 -11.66 4.49
CA PRO A 101 -20.74 -11.17 3.31
C PRO A 101 -21.17 -9.70 3.43
N GLN A 102 -21.59 -9.26 4.62
CA GLN A 102 -21.99 -7.86 4.86
C GLN A 102 -20.81 -6.89 4.74
N LEU A 103 -19.61 -7.30 5.16
CA LEU A 103 -18.40 -6.48 5.01
C LEU A 103 -18.12 -6.25 3.53
N VAL A 104 -18.08 -7.33 2.74
CA VAL A 104 -17.84 -7.27 1.29
C VAL A 104 -18.88 -6.40 0.60
N GLN A 105 -20.17 -6.59 0.90
CA GLN A 105 -21.24 -5.77 0.32
C GLN A 105 -21.07 -4.27 0.62
N ASN A 106 -20.78 -3.92 1.87
CA ASN A 106 -20.59 -2.53 2.28
C ASN A 106 -19.33 -1.92 1.63
N THR A 107 -18.23 -2.67 1.59
CA THR A 107 -16.96 -2.22 0.97
C THR A 107 -17.14 -2.01 -0.53
N VAL A 108 -17.75 -2.97 -1.24
CA VAL A 108 -18.01 -2.88 -2.68
C VAL A 108 -18.94 -1.72 -2.99
N LYS A 109 -20.03 -1.54 -2.22
CA LYS A 109 -20.94 -0.41 -2.40
C LYS A 109 -20.22 0.93 -2.26
N ARG A 110 -19.42 1.09 -1.20
CA ARG A 110 -18.63 2.30 -0.96
C ARG A 110 -17.62 2.56 -2.08
N ASN A 111 -16.95 1.51 -2.54
CA ASN A 111 -15.97 1.62 -3.61
C ASN A 111 -16.63 1.98 -4.96
N LEU A 112 -17.80 1.43 -5.25
CA LEU A 112 -18.58 1.79 -6.43
C LEU A 112 -18.98 3.27 -6.40
N GLU A 113 -19.52 3.75 -5.29
CA GLU A 113 -19.85 5.18 -5.08
C GLU A 113 -18.60 6.08 -5.24
N THR A 114 -17.45 5.64 -4.73
CA THR A 114 -16.17 6.36 -4.85
C THR A 114 -15.70 6.41 -6.31
N CYS A 115 -15.80 5.33 -7.07
CA CYS A 115 -15.44 5.28 -8.48
C CYS A 115 -16.32 6.20 -9.34
N LEU A 116 -17.64 6.20 -9.08
CA LEU A 116 -18.57 7.11 -9.74
C LEU A 116 -18.27 8.58 -9.38
N SER A 117 -18.01 8.88 -8.11
CA SER A 117 -17.68 10.23 -7.64
C SER A 117 -16.36 10.74 -8.22
N ALA A 118 -15.38 9.86 -8.42
CA ALA A 118 -14.12 10.17 -9.09
C ALA A 118 -14.26 10.37 -10.62
N GLY A 119 -15.44 10.11 -11.20
CA GLY A 119 -15.71 10.29 -12.63
C GLY A 119 -15.29 9.11 -13.52
N LEU A 120 -15.03 7.94 -12.94
CA LEU A 120 -14.70 6.73 -13.70
C LEU A 120 -15.94 6.21 -14.42
N LYS A 121 -15.85 6.01 -15.75
CA LYS A 121 -17.01 5.60 -16.58
C LYS A 121 -16.97 4.14 -17.02
N SER A 122 -15.78 3.62 -17.32
CA SER A 122 -15.59 2.28 -17.89
C SER A 122 -14.95 1.35 -16.85
N PHE A 123 -15.77 0.82 -15.94
CA PHE A 123 -15.31 -0.12 -14.92
C PHE A 123 -16.37 -1.13 -14.50
N CYS A 124 -15.92 -2.23 -13.90
CA CYS A 124 -16.76 -3.16 -13.16
C CYS A 124 -16.06 -3.68 -11.90
N PHE A 125 -16.83 -4.27 -11.00
CA PHE A 125 -16.39 -5.04 -9.85
C PHE A 125 -16.71 -6.52 -10.07
N ASP A 126 -15.70 -7.38 -9.96
CA ASP A 126 -15.80 -8.84 -10.02
C ASP A 126 -15.48 -9.41 -8.64
N ILE A 127 -16.51 -9.83 -7.92
CA ILE A 127 -16.39 -10.40 -6.58
C ILE A 127 -16.24 -11.90 -6.72
N VAL A 128 -15.03 -12.39 -6.45
CA VAL A 128 -14.69 -13.80 -6.55
C VAL A 128 -14.73 -14.40 -5.16
N THR A 129 -15.63 -15.35 -4.93
CA THR A 129 -15.92 -15.87 -3.60
C THR A 129 -16.04 -17.40 -3.57
N ASP A 130 -15.58 -18.02 -2.49
CA ASP A 130 -15.81 -19.46 -2.26
C ASP A 130 -17.26 -19.75 -1.80
N LYS A 131 -17.90 -18.78 -1.14
CA LYS A 131 -19.27 -18.86 -0.60
C LYS A 131 -20.15 -17.77 -1.19
N LEU A 132 -21.40 -18.10 -1.44
CA LEU A 132 -22.34 -17.15 -2.03
C LEU A 132 -22.66 -16.00 -1.05
N ILE A 133 -22.43 -14.76 -1.49
CA ILE A 133 -22.59 -13.51 -0.75
C ILE A 133 -23.95 -12.85 -1.06
N ASN A 134 -24.59 -13.22 -2.18
CA ASN A 134 -25.87 -12.67 -2.66
C ASN A 134 -25.78 -11.17 -2.94
N ILE A 135 -24.77 -10.75 -3.69
CA ILE A 135 -24.68 -9.35 -4.14
C ILE A 135 -25.69 -9.15 -5.27
N THR A 136 -26.49 -8.09 -5.22
CA THR A 136 -27.43 -7.77 -6.31
C THR A 136 -26.63 -7.47 -7.58
N PRO A 137 -26.73 -8.30 -8.63
CA PRO A 137 -25.97 -8.08 -9.86
C PRO A 137 -26.46 -6.80 -10.53
N SER A 138 -25.50 -6.00 -10.98
CA SER A 138 -25.75 -4.79 -11.77
C SER A 138 -24.78 -4.75 -12.94
N GLY A 139 -24.97 -3.86 -13.92
CA GLY A 139 -24.04 -3.74 -15.05
C GLY A 139 -22.57 -3.47 -14.63
N GLN A 140 -22.34 -3.02 -13.40
CA GLN A 140 -21.02 -2.70 -12.86
C GLN A 140 -20.55 -3.68 -11.78
N VAL A 141 -21.36 -4.67 -11.38
CA VAL A 141 -21.03 -5.59 -10.28
C VAL A 141 -21.44 -7.01 -10.65
N ARG A 142 -20.46 -7.91 -10.61
CA ARG A 142 -20.62 -9.34 -10.87
C ARG A 142 -20.11 -10.14 -9.67
N GLU A 143 -20.83 -11.21 -9.33
CA GLU A 143 -20.41 -12.19 -8.34
C GLU A 143 -20.02 -13.49 -9.06
N THR A 144 -18.81 -13.98 -8.81
CA THR A 144 -18.26 -15.21 -9.36
C THR A 144 -17.98 -16.18 -8.21
N VAL A 145 -18.81 -17.22 -8.09
CA VAL A 145 -18.64 -18.23 -7.03
C VAL A 145 -17.73 -19.35 -7.52
N VAL A 146 -16.69 -19.66 -6.76
CA VAL A 146 -15.73 -20.72 -7.09
C VAL A 146 -16.26 -22.07 -6.59
N PRO A 147 -16.63 -23.01 -7.47
CA PRO A 147 -17.24 -24.28 -7.06
C PRO A 147 -16.28 -25.09 -6.20
N SER A 148 -16.73 -25.65 -5.08
CA SER A 148 -15.90 -26.47 -4.19
C SER A 148 -15.23 -27.67 -4.88
N THR A 149 -15.78 -28.13 -6.00
CA THR A 149 -15.24 -29.18 -6.86
C THR A 149 -14.04 -28.74 -7.70
N TYR A 150 -13.89 -27.44 -7.95
CA TYR A 150 -12.80 -26.91 -8.76
C TYR A 150 -11.44 -27.07 -8.05
N LYS A 151 -10.48 -27.66 -8.76
CA LYS A 151 -9.09 -27.83 -8.34
C LYS A 151 -8.17 -27.32 -9.45
N THR A 152 -7.18 -26.53 -9.05
CA THR A 152 -6.14 -26.06 -9.97
C THR A 152 -5.21 -27.21 -10.36
N LYS A 153 -4.61 -27.14 -11.56
CA LYS A 153 -3.66 -28.15 -12.06
C LYS A 153 -2.45 -28.34 -11.14
N THR A 154 -2.03 -27.28 -10.45
CA THR A 154 -0.87 -27.25 -9.54
C THR A 154 -1.23 -27.48 -8.08
N GLY A 155 -2.51 -27.59 -7.73
CA GLY A 155 -2.96 -27.79 -6.34
C GLY A 155 -2.91 -26.53 -5.47
N VAL A 156 -2.78 -25.35 -6.06
CA VAL A 156 -2.89 -24.05 -5.36
C VAL A 156 -4.24 -23.93 -4.66
N LEU A 157 -4.24 -23.41 -3.43
CA LEU A 157 -5.40 -23.26 -2.55
C LEU A 157 -5.77 -21.78 -2.35
N TYR A 158 -6.93 -21.55 -1.73
CA TYR A 158 -7.40 -20.23 -1.26
C TYR A 158 -7.44 -19.15 -2.36
N LYS A 159 -6.91 -17.94 -2.09
CA LYS A 159 -6.93 -16.81 -3.04
C LYS A 159 -6.32 -17.18 -4.39
N GLY A 160 -5.22 -17.94 -4.40
CA GLY A 160 -4.60 -18.39 -5.65
C GLY A 160 -5.50 -19.32 -6.47
N ARG A 161 -6.28 -20.17 -5.81
CA ARG A 161 -7.30 -21.02 -6.46
C ARG A 161 -8.41 -20.18 -7.09
N ALA A 162 -8.92 -19.21 -6.34
CA ALA A 162 -9.98 -18.31 -6.81
C ALA A 162 -9.51 -17.47 -8.01
N LEU A 163 -8.29 -16.92 -7.94
CA LEU A 163 -7.69 -16.16 -9.04
C LEU A 163 -7.49 -17.02 -10.29
N GLN A 164 -6.99 -18.26 -10.13
CA GLN A 164 -6.82 -19.18 -11.25
C GLN A 164 -8.16 -19.56 -11.88
N TYR A 165 -9.21 -19.78 -11.08
CA TYR A 165 -10.55 -20.08 -11.58
C TYR A 165 -11.09 -18.98 -12.50
N CYS A 166 -10.77 -17.71 -12.22
CA CYS A 166 -11.19 -16.59 -13.03
C CYS A 166 -10.49 -16.50 -14.40
N LEU A 167 -9.45 -17.30 -14.63
CA LEU A 167 -8.72 -17.38 -15.89
C LEU A 167 -9.17 -18.57 -16.76
N GLU A 168 -10.06 -19.43 -16.25
CA GLU A 168 -10.61 -20.53 -17.03
C GLU A 168 -11.51 -19.99 -18.16
N GLU A 169 -11.49 -20.62 -19.32
CA GLU A 169 -12.14 -20.12 -20.56
C GLU A 169 -13.65 -19.88 -20.39
N ASP A 170 -14.34 -20.75 -19.65
CA ASP A 170 -15.79 -20.64 -19.40
C ASP A 170 -16.16 -19.59 -18.34
N VAL A 171 -15.17 -19.06 -17.62
CA VAL A 171 -15.38 -18.15 -16.47
C VAL A 171 -14.91 -16.74 -16.81
N ASN A 172 -13.77 -16.62 -17.49
CA ASN A 172 -13.18 -15.36 -17.88
C ASN A 172 -14.08 -14.63 -18.88
N PHE A 173 -14.41 -13.37 -18.56
CA PHE A 173 -15.27 -12.51 -19.37
C PHE A 173 -14.58 -11.22 -19.79
N LEU A 174 -13.30 -11.09 -19.43
CA LEU A 174 -12.51 -9.88 -19.66
C LEU A 174 -11.83 -9.98 -21.02
N GLU A 175 -11.79 -8.87 -21.75
CA GLU A 175 -11.07 -8.73 -23.00
C GLU A 175 -9.55 -8.56 -22.74
N ASP A 176 -8.72 -8.85 -23.74
CA ASP A 176 -7.25 -8.83 -23.60
C ASP A 176 -6.65 -7.45 -23.27
N ASP A 177 -7.38 -6.37 -23.53
CA ASP A 177 -6.98 -5.00 -23.25
C ASP A 177 -7.51 -4.46 -21.89
N THR A 178 -8.25 -5.30 -21.16
CA THR A 178 -8.84 -4.94 -19.87
C THR A 178 -7.80 -4.94 -18.76
N TRP A 179 -7.86 -3.91 -17.92
CA TRP A 179 -6.99 -3.79 -16.75
C TRP A 179 -7.63 -4.44 -15.53
N ILE A 180 -6.92 -5.38 -14.91
CA ILE A 180 -7.37 -6.04 -13.68
C ILE A 180 -6.65 -5.41 -12.48
N VAL A 181 -7.45 -4.93 -11.53
CA VAL A 181 -6.97 -4.42 -10.25
C VAL A 181 -7.44 -5.37 -9.16
N HIS A 182 -6.51 -6.10 -8.54
CA HIS A 182 -6.83 -6.98 -7.43
C HIS A 182 -6.96 -6.17 -6.14
N LEU A 183 -8.09 -6.33 -5.46
CA LEU A 183 -8.38 -5.69 -4.18
C LEU A 183 -8.62 -6.77 -3.13
N ASP A 184 -8.19 -6.51 -1.90
CA ASP A 184 -8.63 -7.32 -0.77
C ASP A 184 -10.08 -6.96 -0.35
N GLU A 185 -10.74 -7.86 0.36
CA GLU A 185 -12.16 -7.74 0.74
C GLU A 185 -12.48 -6.54 1.65
N GLU A 186 -11.47 -6.07 2.38
CA GLU A 186 -11.50 -4.92 3.27
C GLU A 186 -10.97 -3.63 2.63
N THR A 187 -10.45 -3.70 1.40
CA THR A 187 -9.79 -2.56 0.77
C THR A 187 -10.81 -1.52 0.34
N VAL A 188 -10.74 -0.33 0.96
CA VAL A 188 -11.56 0.83 0.60
C VAL A 188 -10.78 1.76 -0.32
N LEU A 189 -11.35 2.04 -1.50
CA LEU A 189 -10.80 2.98 -2.46
C LEU A 189 -11.00 4.42 -1.99
N THR A 190 -10.10 5.30 -2.42
CA THR A 190 -10.23 6.74 -2.26
C THR A 190 -10.14 7.39 -3.64
N GLU A 191 -10.74 8.56 -3.82
CA GLU A 191 -10.64 9.28 -5.09
C GLU A 191 -9.17 9.50 -5.49
N SER A 192 -8.30 9.75 -4.50
CA SER A 192 -6.86 9.92 -4.70
C SER A 192 -6.19 8.65 -5.22
N SER A 193 -6.55 7.46 -4.71
CA SER A 193 -5.97 6.20 -5.19
C SER A 193 -6.43 5.88 -6.62
N ILE A 194 -7.68 6.20 -6.94
CA ILE A 194 -8.22 6.06 -8.30
C ILE A 194 -7.48 7.01 -9.25
N ASN A 195 -7.42 8.30 -8.94
CA ASN A 195 -6.77 9.32 -9.77
C ASN A 195 -5.27 9.02 -9.98
N GLY A 196 -4.58 8.57 -8.93
CA GLY A 196 -3.17 8.20 -8.99
C GLY A 196 -2.90 7.01 -9.90
N LYS A 197 -3.66 5.92 -9.76
CA LYS A 197 -3.48 4.72 -10.61
C LYS A 197 -3.95 4.96 -12.04
N TYR A 198 -5.08 5.64 -12.23
CA TYR A 198 -5.60 5.97 -13.54
C TYR A 198 -4.60 6.79 -14.38
N LYS A 199 -3.93 7.75 -13.76
CA LYS A 199 -2.83 8.51 -14.38
C LYS A 199 -1.69 7.61 -14.86
N ASN A 200 -1.35 6.56 -14.11
CA ASN A 200 -0.28 5.63 -14.48
C ASN A 200 -0.73 4.64 -15.58
N ILE A 201 -1.99 4.20 -15.53
CA ILE A 201 -2.60 3.33 -16.54
C ILE A 201 -2.66 4.04 -17.89
N ILE A 202 -3.20 5.27 -17.95
CA ILE A 202 -3.23 6.07 -19.18
C ILE A 202 -1.83 6.32 -19.75
N ARG A 203 -0.83 6.50 -18.89
CA ARG A 203 0.56 6.73 -19.32
C ARG A 203 1.27 5.46 -19.82
N GLY A 204 0.60 4.29 -19.80
CA GLY A 204 1.15 3.03 -20.30
C GLY A 204 2.34 2.51 -19.48
N LEU A 205 2.55 3.01 -18.26
CA LEU A 205 3.79 2.82 -17.50
C LEU A 205 3.83 1.50 -16.68
N SER A 206 2.79 0.65 -16.72
CA SER A 206 2.74 -0.55 -15.88
C SER A 206 1.92 -1.68 -16.50
N ARG A 207 2.44 -2.39 -17.51
CA ARG A 207 1.73 -3.51 -18.16
C ARG A 207 1.56 -4.77 -17.30
N ASN A 208 2.23 -4.88 -16.15
CA ASN A 208 2.26 -6.13 -15.39
C ASN A 208 1.90 -5.89 -13.92
N PHE A 209 0.74 -6.40 -13.51
CA PHE A 209 0.28 -6.63 -12.13
C PHE A 209 0.35 -5.44 -11.17
N VAL A 210 -0.81 -4.85 -10.89
CA VAL A 210 -0.99 -3.88 -9.80
C VAL A 210 -1.83 -4.52 -8.70
N THR A 211 -1.15 -5.02 -7.67
CA THR A 211 -1.75 -5.38 -6.38
C THR A 211 -1.86 -4.12 -5.51
N PHE A 212 -2.96 -4.00 -4.77
CA PHE A 212 -3.06 -3.11 -3.61
C PHE A 212 -2.76 -3.90 -2.33
#